data_AF-X1N808-F1
#
_entry.id   AF-X1N808-F1
#
_cell.length_a   1.000
_cell.length_b   1.000
_cell.length_c   1.000
_cell.angle_alpha   90.00
_cell.angle_beta   90.00
_cell.angle_gamma   90.00
#
_symmetry.space_group_name_H-M   'P 1'
#
loop_
_entity.id
_entity.type
_entity.pdbx_description
1 polymer ?
#
loop_
_entity_poly.entity_id
_entity_poly.type
_entity_poly.pdbx_seq_one_letter_code
_entity_poly.pdbx_strand_id
1 'polypeptide(L)'
;PLVQIPLEMTQVTNLSAFWGNRAMWIGFAIPAVLQSINFINFLHPGFPSFQIKARSLIKGVTKPPWMYIRTMDTTFFPWVIGIAFLLTTEMSFSCWFFWLFQRIEWVIGGMMGFVEASSREAGLARLPLAGAQGAGALIGLVLLSLWIARHQIKEEFARRWSPEDDRVSIFAPQSSIVGFLVVLAALVVLASIGGMPVVLSLPLFLLFFAAALSVGRVVSEAGAARTYGPGAVSLLTAITGTEALSLDNKINLAYHNWWACRYRDN
;
A
#
# COMPACT_ATOMS: atom_id res chain seq x y z
N PRO A 1 12.18 -8.30 -11.99
CA PRO A 1 11.40 -9.20 -12.87
C PRO A 1 10.16 -8.52 -13.50
N LEU A 2 9.38 -7.71 -12.77
CA LEU A 2 8.27 -6.92 -13.35
C LEU A 2 8.65 -6.00 -14.52
N VAL A 3 9.88 -5.47 -14.53
CA VAL A 3 10.41 -4.61 -15.61
C VAL A 3 10.73 -5.41 -16.89
N GLN A 4 10.83 -6.75 -16.82
CA GLN A 4 11.21 -7.58 -17.97
C GLN A 4 10.17 -7.51 -19.09
N ILE A 5 8.88 -7.49 -18.77
CA ILE A 5 7.81 -7.41 -19.80
C ILE A 5 7.88 -6.09 -20.58
N PRO A 6 7.86 -4.89 -19.96
CA PRO A 6 8.05 -3.65 -20.70
C PRO A 6 9.38 -3.60 -21.47
N LEU A 7 10.45 -4.15 -20.89
CA LEU A 7 11.76 -4.18 -21.55
C LEU A 7 11.72 -5.04 -22.83
N GLU A 8 11.17 -6.25 -22.77
CA GLU A 8 10.99 -7.13 -23.94
C GLU A 8 10.08 -6.49 -25.00
N MET A 9 9.05 -5.75 -24.60
CA MET A 9 8.17 -5.03 -25.53
C MET A 9 8.86 -3.88 -26.27
N THR A 10 9.91 -3.29 -25.67
CA THR A 10 10.65 -2.16 -26.25
C THR A 10 11.91 -2.57 -27.03
N GLN A 11 12.31 -3.85 -26.97
CA GLN A 11 13.45 -4.36 -27.72
C GLN A 11 13.13 -4.44 -29.22
N VAL A 12 13.48 -3.36 -29.94
CA VAL A 12 13.25 -3.17 -31.38
C VAL A 12 13.80 -4.34 -32.23
N THR A 13 14.88 -4.97 -31.78
CA THR A 13 15.54 -6.09 -32.47
C THR A 13 14.78 -7.41 -32.44
N ASN A 14 13.81 -7.60 -31.53
CA ASN A 14 13.17 -8.91 -31.32
C ASN A 14 11.66 -8.84 -31.04
N LEU A 15 10.99 -7.80 -31.58
CA LEU A 15 9.54 -7.61 -31.44
C LEU A 15 8.72 -8.84 -31.87
N SER A 16 9.14 -9.55 -32.93
CA SER A 16 8.43 -10.75 -33.42
C SER A 16 8.47 -11.92 -32.42
N ALA A 17 9.50 -12.01 -31.58
CA ALA A 17 9.65 -13.08 -30.60
C ALA A 17 8.68 -12.92 -29.42
N PHE A 18 8.50 -11.69 -28.93
CA PHE A 18 7.55 -11.39 -27.86
C PHE A 18 6.10 -11.45 -28.37
N TRP A 19 5.79 -10.69 -29.43
CA TRP A 19 4.43 -10.61 -29.97
C TRP A 19 3.98 -11.88 -30.72
N GLY A 20 4.91 -12.74 -31.12
CA GLY A 20 4.61 -14.06 -31.72
C GLY A 20 4.40 -15.18 -30.68
N ASN A 21 4.66 -14.93 -29.39
CA ASN A 21 4.56 -15.94 -28.36
C ASN A 21 3.09 -16.28 -28.03
N ARG A 22 2.64 -17.47 -28.43
CA ARG A 22 1.28 -17.95 -28.17
C ARG A 22 0.97 -18.10 -26.68
N ALA A 23 1.96 -18.48 -25.86
CA ALA A 23 1.77 -18.62 -24.42
C ALA A 23 1.50 -17.27 -23.74
N MET A 24 2.19 -16.21 -24.18
CA MET A 24 1.92 -14.83 -23.73
C MET A 24 0.48 -14.43 -24.05
N TRP A 25 0.03 -14.63 -25.30
CA TRP A 25 -1.33 -14.30 -25.71
C TRP A 25 -2.41 -15.09 -24.97
N ILE A 26 -2.16 -16.38 -24.69
CA ILE A 26 -3.06 -17.19 -23.86
C ILE A 26 -3.11 -16.63 -22.43
N GLY A 27 -1.95 -16.34 -21.84
CA GLY A 27 -1.83 -15.75 -20.50
C GLY A 27 -2.50 -14.38 -20.37
N PHE A 28 -2.54 -13.61 -21.45
CA PHE A 28 -3.27 -12.33 -21.53
C PHE A 28 -4.78 -12.53 -21.77
N ALA A 29 -5.16 -13.40 -22.71
CA ALA A 29 -6.54 -13.59 -23.13
C ALA A 29 -7.43 -14.13 -22.00
N ILE A 30 -6.93 -15.07 -21.18
CA ILE A 30 -7.68 -15.65 -20.07
C ILE A 30 -8.17 -14.57 -19.08
N PRO A 31 -7.30 -13.77 -18.41
CA PRO A 31 -7.75 -12.71 -17.52
C PRO A 31 -8.52 -11.61 -18.24
N ALA A 32 -8.15 -11.25 -19.48
CA ALA A 32 -8.83 -10.20 -20.24
C ALA A 32 -10.29 -10.58 -20.53
N VAL A 33 -10.56 -11.81 -21.00
CA VAL A 33 -11.91 -12.29 -21.27
C VAL A 33 -12.71 -12.43 -19.98
N LEU A 34 -12.13 -13.08 -18.95
CA LEU A 34 -12.84 -13.29 -17.67
C LEU A 34 -13.21 -11.97 -16.98
N GLN A 35 -12.31 -10.97 -16.98
CA GLN A 35 -12.61 -9.66 -16.44
C GLN A 35 -13.62 -8.90 -17.30
N SER A 36 -13.51 -8.98 -18.63
CA SER A 36 -14.45 -8.32 -19.54
C SER A 36 -15.87 -8.85 -19.34
N ILE A 37 -16.04 -10.17 -19.20
CA ILE A 37 -17.35 -10.79 -18.90
C ILE A 37 -17.92 -10.25 -17.59
N ASN A 38 -17.10 -10.17 -16.54
CA ASN A 38 -17.56 -9.64 -15.25
C ASN A 38 -17.84 -8.14 -15.27
N PHE A 39 -17.09 -7.37 -16.05
CA PHE A 39 -17.34 -5.95 -16.25
C PHE A 39 -18.65 -5.71 -17.02
N ILE A 40 -18.91 -6.52 -18.05
CA ILE A 40 -20.18 -6.48 -18.79
C ILE A 40 -21.34 -6.87 -17.88
N ASN A 41 -21.20 -7.91 -17.05
CA ASN A 41 -22.21 -8.27 -16.06
C ASN A 41 -22.45 -7.14 -15.03
N PHE A 42 -21.40 -6.40 -14.63
CA PHE A 42 -21.55 -5.25 -13.75
C PHE A 42 -22.38 -4.12 -14.38
N LEU A 43 -22.21 -3.86 -15.69
CA LEU A 43 -23.02 -2.88 -16.43
C LEU A 43 -24.43 -3.40 -16.75
N HIS A 44 -24.55 -4.68 -17.07
CA HIS A 44 -25.78 -5.36 -17.45
C HIS A 44 -25.96 -6.66 -16.66
N PRO A 45 -26.68 -6.62 -15.52
CA PRO A 45 -26.82 -7.76 -14.59
C PRO A 45 -27.44 -9.04 -15.17
N GLY A 46 -28.01 -8.98 -16.39
CA GLY A 46 -28.55 -10.15 -17.10
C GLY A 46 -27.51 -11.01 -17.82
N PHE A 47 -26.26 -10.56 -17.91
CA PHE A 47 -25.16 -11.32 -18.53
C PHE A 47 -24.54 -12.32 -17.54
N PRO A 48 -24.01 -13.50 -17.93
CA PRO A 48 -23.37 -14.41 -16.98
C PRO A 48 -22.16 -13.78 -16.29
N SER A 49 -22.05 -13.99 -14.98
CA SER A 49 -20.87 -13.62 -14.18
C SER A 49 -20.04 -14.85 -13.84
N PHE A 50 -18.72 -14.73 -13.92
CA PHE A 50 -17.82 -15.71 -13.30
C PHE A 50 -17.55 -15.31 -11.85
N GLN A 51 -17.68 -16.26 -10.92
CA GLN A 51 -17.38 -16.06 -9.51
C GLN A 51 -15.87 -15.91 -9.28
N ILE A 52 -15.38 -14.70 -9.57
CA ILE A 52 -14.05 -14.22 -9.24
C ILE A 52 -14.03 -13.65 -7.82
N LYS A 53 -15.21 -13.27 -7.27
CA LYS A 53 -15.34 -12.66 -5.93
C LYS A 53 -14.96 -13.61 -4.79
N ALA A 54 -14.48 -13.01 -3.72
CA ALA A 54 -13.92 -13.69 -2.55
C ALA A 54 -14.92 -14.69 -1.95
N ARG A 55 -14.49 -15.95 -1.76
CA ARG A 55 -15.25 -16.96 -1.01
C ARG A 55 -14.56 -17.18 0.32
N SER A 56 -15.31 -16.96 1.40
CA SER A 56 -14.82 -17.29 2.73
C SER A 56 -14.65 -18.79 2.89
N LEU A 57 -13.43 -19.22 3.24
CA LEU A 57 -13.08 -20.61 3.55
C LEU A 57 -13.58 -21.03 4.93
N ILE A 58 -13.85 -20.07 5.81
CA ILE A 58 -14.22 -20.28 7.22
C ILE A 58 -15.68 -19.85 7.43
N LYS A 59 -16.62 -20.47 6.70
CA LYS A 59 -18.04 -20.30 6.99
C LYS A 59 -18.46 -21.27 8.10
N GLY A 60 -18.97 -20.73 9.21
CA GLY A 60 -19.57 -21.53 10.29
C GLY A 60 -18.62 -22.05 11.36
N VAL A 61 -17.39 -21.52 11.44
CA VAL A 61 -16.47 -21.87 12.54
C VAL A 61 -16.83 -21.06 13.78
N THR A 62 -17.42 -21.74 14.76
CA THR A 62 -17.91 -21.14 16.02
C THR A 62 -17.20 -21.69 17.25
N LYS A 63 -16.24 -22.61 17.08
CA LYS A 63 -15.49 -23.21 18.20
C LYS A 63 -14.11 -22.56 18.34
N PRO A 64 -13.68 -22.21 19.57
CA PRO A 64 -12.30 -21.83 19.83
C PRO A 64 -11.31 -22.95 19.44
N PRO A 65 -10.06 -22.63 19.05
CA PRO A 65 -9.49 -21.29 18.95
C PRO A 65 -9.76 -20.60 17.59
N TRP A 66 -10.29 -21.34 16.61
CA TRP A 66 -10.43 -20.89 15.23
C TRP A 66 -11.56 -19.88 15.00
N MET A 67 -12.51 -19.76 15.94
CA MET A 67 -13.58 -18.75 15.91
C MET A 67 -13.05 -17.30 15.85
N TYR A 68 -11.82 -17.06 16.32
CA TYR A 68 -11.20 -15.73 16.27
C TYR A 68 -10.67 -15.35 14.88
N ILE A 69 -10.63 -16.29 13.92
CA ILE A 69 -10.28 -15.96 12.54
C ILE A 69 -11.47 -15.24 11.91
N ARG A 70 -11.34 -13.91 11.74
CA ARG A 70 -12.40 -13.02 11.25
C ARG A 70 -12.81 -13.32 9.81
N THR A 71 -11.82 -13.38 8.92
CA THR A 71 -12.01 -13.67 7.50
C THR A 71 -10.85 -14.49 6.97
N MET A 72 -11.18 -15.46 6.13
CA MET A 72 -10.22 -16.21 5.34
C MET A 72 -10.82 -16.35 3.96
N ASP A 73 -10.84 -15.23 3.25
CA ASP A 73 -11.46 -15.17 1.95
C ASP A 73 -10.41 -15.45 0.88
N THR A 74 -10.67 -16.47 0.07
CA THR A 74 -9.84 -16.77 -1.10
C THR A 74 -10.53 -16.19 -2.32
N THR A 75 -9.76 -15.42 -3.08
CA THR A 75 -10.25 -14.77 -4.29
C THR A 75 -9.41 -15.25 -5.45
N PHE A 76 -10.03 -15.75 -6.50
CA PHE A 76 -9.32 -16.24 -7.67
C PHE A 76 -9.26 -15.12 -8.70
N PHE A 77 -8.19 -14.33 -8.69
CA PHE A 77 -7.93 -13.31 -9.70
C PHE A 77 -6.83 -13.79 -10.66
N PRO A 78 -7.17 -14.27 -11.87
CA PRO A 78 -6.19 -14.76 -12.83
C PRO A 78 -5.10 -13.74 -13.18
N TRP A 79 -5.46 -12.45 -13.22
CA TRP A 79 -4.50 -11.38 -13.49
C TRP A 79 -3.52 -11.17 -12.33
N VAL A 80 -3.97 -11.30 -11.07
CA VAL A 80 -3.09 -11.22 -9.89
C VAL A 80 -2.15 -12.41 -9.88
N ILE A 81 -2.64 -13.60 -10.22
CA ILE A 81 -1.80 -14.80 -10.34
C ILE A 81 -0.71 -14.58 -11.40
N GLY A 82 -1.07 -14.02 -12.55
CA GLY A 82 -0.11 -13.67 -13.60
C GLY A 82 0.97 -12.70 -13.14
N ILE A 83 0.59 -11.64 -12.39
CA ILE A 83 1.56 -10.71 -11.79
C ILE A 83 2.40 -11.38 -10.71
N ALA A 84 1.80 -12.25 -9.89
CA ALA A 84 2.48 -12.95 -8.81
C ALA A 84 3.58 -13.89 -9.32
N PHE A 85 3.45 -14.44 -10.54
CA PHE A 85 4.53 -15.19 -11.19
C PHE A 85 5.76 -14.32 -11.55
N LEU A 86 5.59 -12.99 -11.64
CA LEU A 86 6.66 -12.04 -11.91
C LEU A 86 7.29 -11.49 -10.62
N LEU A 87 6.77 -11.86 -9.45
CA LEU A 87 7.36 -11.50 -8.17
C LEU A 87 8.63 -12.30 -7.92
N THR A 88 9.55 -11.73 -7.14
CA THR A 88 10.67 -12.52 -6.62
C THR A 88 10.15 -13.58 -5.64
N THR A 89 10.85 -14.70 -5.53
CA THR A 89 10.48 -15.81 -4.63
C THR A 89 10.32 -15.32 -3.17
N GLU A 90 11.18 -14.40 -2.74
CA GLU A 90 11.15 -13.80 -1.40
C GLU A 90 9.89 -12.97 -1.15
N MET A 91 9.46 -12.19 -2.14
CA MET A 91 8.24 -11.39 -2.06
C MET A 91 7.00 -12.28 -2.03
N SER A 92 6.94 -13.29 -2.90
CA SER A 92 5.86 -14.27 -2.92
C SER A 92 5.76 -15.04 -1.60
N PHE A 93 6.90 -15.47 -1.04
CA PHE A 93 6.95 -16.12 0.27
C PHE A 93 6.38 -15.22 1.37
N SER A 94 6.83 -13.97 1.40
CA SER A 94 6.39 -12.98 2.39
C SER A 94 4.89 -12.75 2.35
N CYS A 95 4.28 -12.65 1.15
CA CYS A 95 2.84 -12.39 1.01
C CYS A 95 1.97 -13.44 1.71
N TRP A 96 2.17 -14.74 1.44
CA TRP A 96 1.34 -15.77 2.05
C TRP A 96 1.75 -16.03 3.51
N PHE A 97 3.04 -15.91 3.84
CA PHE A 97 3.54 -16.09 5.21
C PHE A 97 2.96 -15.03 6.15
N PHE A 98 3.08 -13.74 5.83
CA PHE A 98 2.54 -12.67 6.67
C PHE A 98 1.02 -12.67 6.68
N TRP A 99 0.39 -13.09 5.58
CA TRP A 99 -1.04 -13.33 5.55
C TRP A 99 -1.43 -14.38 6.60
N LEU A 100 -0.77 -15.54 6.63
CA LEU A 100 -1.06 -16.60 7.60
C LEU A 100 -0.70 -16.19 9.03
N PHE A 101 0.46 -15.57 9.21
CA PHE A 101 0.96 -15.07 10.49
C PHE A 101 -0.06 -14.13 11.15
N GLN A 102 -0.64 -13.20 10.40
CA GLN A 102 -1.68 -12.31 10.90
C GLN A 102 -2.93 -13.07 11.42
N ARG A 103 -3.29 -14.21 10.82
CA ARG A 103 -4.43 -15.03 11.32
C ARG A 103 -4.05 -15.71 12.62
N ILE A 104 -2.81 -16.18 12.74
CA ILE A 104 -2.28 -16.76 13.98
C ILE A 104 -2.30 -15.71 15.10
N GLU A 105 -1.89 -14.47 14.81
CA GLU A 105 -1.98 -13.36 15.78
C GLU A 105 -3.42 -13.12 16.25
N TRP A 106 -4.40 -13.17 15.35
CA TRP A 106 -5.82 -13.03 15.73
C TRP A 106 -6.28 -14.13 16.66
N VAL A 107 -5.88 -15.37 16.37
CA VAL A 107 -6.20 -16.53 17.21
C VAL A 107 -5.57 -16.41 18.60
N ILE A 108 -4.28 -16.09 18.66
CA ILE A 108 -3.56 -15.91 19.94
C ILE A 108 -4.18 -14.74 20.73
N GLY A 109 -4.43 -13.60 20.09
CA GLY A 109 -5.05 -12.44 20.73
C GLY A 109 -6.44 -12.76 21.27
N GLY A 110 -7.24 -13.53 20.54
CA GLY A 110 -8.55 -13.98 21.00
C GLY A 110 -8.45 -14.95 22.18
N MET A 111 -7.50 -15.89 22.16
CA MET A 111 -7.25 -16.78 23.29
C MET A 111 -6.79 -16.04 24.56
N MET A 112 -6.04 -14.95 24.41
CA MET A 112 -5.59 -14.09 25.51
C MET A 112 -6.66 -13.11 26.00
N GLY A 113 -7.86 -13.10 25.38
CA GLY A 113 -8.96 -12.21 25.76
C GLY A 113 -8.81 -10.77 25.24
N PHE A 114 -7.86 -10.50 24.35
CA PHE A 114 -7.67 -9.17 23.75
C PHE A 114 -8.62 -8.87 22.59
N VAL A 115 -9.33 -9.88 22.08
CA VAL A 115 -10.23 -9.78 20.92
C VAL A 115 -11.60 -10.32 21.31
N GLU A 116 -12.64 -9.50 21.21
CA GLU A 116 -14.02 -9.94 21.39
C GLU A 116 -14.53 -10.49 20.05
N ALA A 117 -15.09 -11.72 20.04
CA ALA A 117 -15.56 -12.35 18.80
C ALA A 117 -16.69 -11.57 18.10
N SER A 118 -17.35 -10.66 18.82
CA SER A 118 -18.45 -9.80 18.36
C SER A 118 -17.98 -8.46 17.77
N SER A 119 -16.76 -7.99 18.08
CA SER A 119 -16.27 -6.70 17.60
C SER A 119 -15.81 -6.80 16.15
N ARG A 120 -16.73 -6.54 15.21
CA ARG A 120 -16.44 -6.41 13.78
C ARG A 120 -15.66 -5.14 13.44
N GLU A 121 -15.72 -4.13 14.29
CA GLU A 121 -15.03 -2.85 14.12
C GLU A 121 -13.74 -2.83 14.92
N ALA A 122 -12.63 -2.75 14.19
CA ALA A 122 -11.30 -2.54 14.76
C ALA A 122 -11.19 -1.08 15.25
N GLY A 123 -11.69 -0.82 16.45
CA GLY A 123 -11.23 0.32 17.23
C GLY A 123 -9.74 0.11 17.55
N LEU A 124 -8.93 1.17 17.39
CA LEU A 124 -7.48 1.19 17.66
C LEU A 124 -7.07 0.68 19.05
N ALA A 125 -8.02 0.54 19.97
CA ALA A 125 -7.82 0.15 21.37
C ALA A 125 -8.00 -1.36 21.64
N ARG A 126 -8.41 -2.17 20.67
CA ARG A 126 -8.55 -3.62 20.85
C ARG A 126 -7.86 -4.35 19.70
N LEU A 127 -7.03 -5.33 20.04
CA LEU A 127 -6.46 -6.23 19.04
C LEU A 127 -7.63 -6.78 18.20
N PRO A 128 -7.48 -6.86 16.87
CA PRO A 128 -6.22 -6.84 16.14
C PRO A 128 -5.85 -5.46 15.55
N LEU A 129 -4.63 -5.01 15.87
CA LEU A 129 -3.95 -3.80 15.42
C LEU A 129 -3.62 -3.80 13.91
N ALA A 130 -4.33 -4.54 13.05
CA ALA A 130 -3.97 -4.72 11.64
C ALA A 130 -3.68 -3.39 10.90
N GLY A 131 -4.45 -2.34 11.19
CA GLY A 131 -4.20 -0.99 10.65
C GLY A 131 -2.92 -0.35 11.19
N ALA A 132 -2.64 -0.50 12.49
CA ALA A 132 -1.44 0.02 13.13
C ALA A 132 -0.18 -0.80 12.78
N GLN A 133 -0.30 -2.13 12.64
CA GLN A 133 0.75 -3.01 12.13
C GLN A 133 1.09 -2.67 10.68
N GLY A 134 0.08 -2.50 9.82
CA GLY A 134 0.28 -2.06 8.43
C GLY A 134 0.96 -0.69 8.37
N ALA A 135 0.54 0.24 9.22
CA ALA A 135 1.21 1.53 9.33
C ALA A 135 2.66 1.44 9.82
N GLY A 136 2.90 0.63 10.86
CA GLY A 136 4.24 0.37 11.39
C GLY A 136 5.15 -0.28 10.36
N ALA A 137 4.63 -1.21 9.54
CA ALA A 137 5.36 -1.82 8.43
C ALA A 137 5.74 -0.77 7.37
N LEU A 138 4.82 0.12 6.98
CA LEU A 138 5.10 1.19 6.02
C LEU A 138 6.13 2.18 6.56
N ILE A 139 6.03 2.59 7.83
CA ILE A 139 7.00 3.48 8.49
C ILE A 139 8.35 2.78 8.61
N GLY A 140 8.37 1.52 9.05
CA GLY A 140 9.59 0.72 9.16
C GLY A 140 10.31 0.55 7.83
N LEU A 141 9.57 0.36 6.74
CA LEU A 141 10.13 0.27 5.40
C LEU A 141 10.80 1.57 4.97
N VAL A 142 10.20 2.73 5.25
CA VAL A 142 10.82 4.04 5.00
C VAL A 142 12.06 4.24 5.87
N LEU A 143 11.98 3.98 7.17
CA LEU A 143 13.10 4.14 8.09
C LEU A 143 14.29 3.25 7.68
N LEU A 144 14.03 2.00 7.31
CA LEU A 144 15.05 1.08 6.82
C LEU A 144 15.64 1.56 5.48
N SER A 145 14.79 2.07 4.58
CA SER A 145 15.22 2.66 3.30
C SER A 145 16.18 3.83 3.52
N LEU A 146 15.80 4.76 4.40
CA LEU A 146 16.63 5.92 4.76
C LEU A 146 17.90 5.49 5.48
N TRP A 147 17.83 4.47 6.33
CA TRP A 147 19.00 3.91 6.99
C TRP A 147 19.99 3.34 5.99
N ILE A 148 19.55 2.53 5.02
CA ILE A 148 20.42 1.97 3.99
C ILE A 148 21.04 3.10 3.15
N ALA A 149 20.25 4.11 2.77
CA ALA A 149 20.70 5.23 1.95
C ALA A 149 21.49 6.31 2.72
N ARG A 150 21.68 6.20 4.04
CA ARG A 150 22.23 7.28 4.89
C ARG A 150 23.58 7.83 4.45
N HIS A 151 24.46 6.97 3.93
CA HIS A 151 25.79 7.37 3.47
C HIS A 151 25.70 8.11 2.14
N GLN A 152 24.91 7.61 1.20
CA GLN A 152 24.64 8.26 -0.09
C GLN A 152 23.99 9.64 0.12
N ILE A 153 22.98 9.74 1.00
CA ILE A 153 22.33 11.01 1.32
C ILE A 153 23.36 12.00 1.90
N LYS A 154 24.25 11.54 2.78
CA LYS A 154 25.29 12.39 3.38
C LYS A 154 26.33 12.83 2.36
N GLU A 155 26.75 11.94 1.47
CA GLU A 155 27.70 12.23 0.39
C GLU A 155 27.12 13.26 -0.58
N GLU A 156 25.86 13.10 -1.00
CA GLU A 156 25.18 14.06 -1.87
C GLU A 156 24.98 15.43 -1.22
N PHE A 157 24.77 15.47 0.10
CA PHE A 157 24.69 16.71 0.87
C PHE A 157 26.06 17.41 1.01
N ALA A 158 27.14 16.63 1.04
CA ALA A 158 28.52 17.14 1.11
C ALA A 158 29.08 17.51 -0.28
N ARG A 159 28.48 17.01 -1.36
CA ARG A 159 28.92 17.26 -2.73
C ARG A 159 28.69 18.73 -3.10
N ARG A 160 29.69 19.36 -3.69
CA ARG A 160 29.56 20.73 -4.20
C ARG A 160 28.72 20.70 -5.47
N TRP A 161 27.81 21.66 -5.63
CA TRP A 161 26.95 21.78 -6.81
C TRP A 161 27.83 21.87 -8.06
N SER A 162 27.92 20.79 -8.83
CA SER A 162 28.69 20.72 -10.06
C SER A 162 27.74 20.40 -11.22
N PRO A 163 27.58 21.29 -12.20
CA PRO A 163 26.68 21.07 -13.34
C PRO A 163 27.08 19.93 -14.29
N GLU A 164 28.28 19.36 -14.14
CA GLU A 164 28.95 18.64 -15.23
C GLU A 164 28.81 17.11 -15.17
N ASP A 165 28.40 16.54 -14.03
CA ASP A 165 28.50 15.08 -13.78
C ASP A 165 27.22 14.27 -14.07
N ASP A 166 26.05 14.90 -14.21
CA ASP A 166 24.76 14.18 -14.29
C ASP A 166 24.22 14.08 -15.72
N ARG A 167 24.91 13.33 -16.59
CA ARG A 167 24.37 12.97 -17.93
C ARG A 167 23.35 11.84 -17.91
N VAL A 168 23.19 11.15 -16.78
CA VAL A 168 22.33 9.97 -16.64
C VAL A 168 21.06 10.25 -15.81
N SER A 169 21.06 11.31 -14.99
CA SER A 169 19.93 11.67 -14.13
C SER A 169 19.13 12.84 -14.72
N ILE A 170 17.79 12.72 -14.76
CA ILE A 170 16.89 13.79 -15.23
C ILE A 170 16.93 15.01 -14.28
N PHE A 171 17.32 14.80 -13.01
CA PHE A 171 17.45 15.87 -12.01
C PHE A 171 18.75 15.70 -11.22
N ALA A 172 19.46 16.81 -10.95
CA ALA A 172 20.56 16.79 -9.99
C ALA A 172 20.04 16.29 -8.62
N PRO A 173 20.70 15.33 -7.96
CA PRO A 173 20.27 14.77 -6.66
C PRO A 173 19.94 15.85 -5.61
N GLN A 174 20.69 16.95 -5.64
CA GLN A 174 20.55 18.10 -4.75
C GLN A 174 19.23 18.85 -4.96
N SER A 175 18.79 19.00 -6.22
CA SER A 175 17.51 19.62 -6.58
C SER A 175 16.32 18.84 -6.04
N SER A 176 16.43 17.50 -5.97
CA SER A 176 15.38 16.63 -5.42
C SER A 176 15.21 16.82 -3.91
N ILE A 177 16.31 17.00 -3.18
CA ILE A 177 16.28 17.26 -1.72
C ILE A 177 15.68 18.64 -1.44
N VAL A 178 16.16 19.67 -2.16
CA VAL A 178 15.64 21.03 -2.00
C VAL A 178 14.16 21.09 -2.39
N GLY A 179 13.78 20.46 -3.50
CA GLY A 179 12.39 20.36 -3.93
C GLY A 179 11.50 19.69 -2.88
N PHE A 180 11.96 18.59 -2.28
CA PHE A 180 11.25 17.94 -1.18
C PHE A 180 11.05 18.88 0.02
N LEU A 181 12.10 19.59 0.46
CA LEU A 181 12.01 20.51 1.59
C LEU A 181 11.08 21.69 1.30
N VAL A 182 11.12 22.24 0.09
CA VAL A 182 10.25 23.34 -0.35
C VAL A 182 8.80 22.89 -0.37
N VAL A 183 8.49 21.72 -0.93
CA VAL A 183 7.12 21.19 -0.97
C VAL A 183 6.63 20.88 0.45
N LEU A 184 7.45 20.26 1.30
CA LEU A 184 7.10 20.00 2.70
C LEU A 184 6.78 21.31 3.45
N ALA A 185 7.62 22.33 3.30
CA ALA A 185 7.40 23.63 3.91
C ALA A 185 6.13 24.29 3.38
N ALA A 186 5.89 24.26 2.07
CA ALA A 186 4.70 24.81 1.45
C ALA A 186 3.41 24.13 1.96
N LEU A 187 3.41 22.80 2.08
CA LEU A 187 2.27 22.05 2.63
C LEU A 187 2.00 22.39 4.10
N VAL A 188 3.06 22.48 4.92
CA VAL A 188 2.94 22.88 6.33
C VAL A 188 2.39 24.29 6.46
N VAL A 189 2.90 25.25 5.67
CA VAL A 189 2.43 26.64 5.66
C VAL A 189 0.97 26.70 5.22
N LEU A 190 0.59 25.98 4.15
CA LEU A 190 -0.80 25.93 3.68
C LEU A 190 -1.75 25.39 4.76
N ALA A 191 -1.35 24.30 5.44
CA ALA A 191 -2.14 23.75 6.54
C ALA A 191 -2.23 24.72 7.73
N SER A 192 -1.17 25.48 8.02
CA SER A 192 -1.17 26.51 9.06
C SER A 192 -2.02 27.73 8.70
N ILE A 193 -2.10 28.13 7.42
CA ILE A 193 -3.06 29.14 6.94
C ILE A 193 -4.50 28.64 7.14
N GLY A 194 -4.74 27.33 6.96
CA GLY A 194 -6.02 26.68 7.27
C GLY A 194 -6.32 26.53 8.77
N GLY A 195 -5.46 27.03 9.66
CA GLY A 195 -5.66 26.98 11.11
C GLY A 195 -5.14 25.71 11.79
N MET A 196 -4.40 24.85 11.08
CA MET A 196 -3.82 23.63 11.68
C MET A 196 -2.44 23.92 12.30
N PRO A 197 -2.22 23.58 13.57
CA PRO A 197 -0.93 23.83 14.23
C PRO A 197 0.19 23.00 13.59
N VAL A 198 1.40 23.56 13.58
CA VAL A 198 2.59 22.91 12.98
C VAL A 198 2.88 21.54 13.58
N VAL A 199 2.58 21.35 14.87
CA VAL A 199 2.73 20.08 15.60
C VAL A 199 1.85 18.97 15.02
N LEU A 200 0.73 19.30 14.36
CA LEU A 200 -0.13 18.33 13.68
C LEU A 200 0.16 18.25 12.17
N SER A 201 0.45 19.37 11.51
CA SER A 201 0.70 19.39 10.07
C SER A 201 2.02 18.73 9.67
N LEU A 202 3.10 18.97 10.43
CA LEU A 202 4.39 18.37 10.14
C LEU A 202 4.36 16.82 10.15
N PRO A 203 3.92 16.14 11.23
CA PRO A 203 3.88 14.68 11.24
C PRO A 203 2.86 14.12 10.24
N LEU A 204 1.76 14.82 9.96
CA LEU A 204 0.80 14.40 8.93
C LEU A 204 1.46 14.33 7.55
N PHE A 205 2.17 15.37 7.14
CA PHE A 205 2.82 15.39 5.82
C PHE A 205 4.05 14.48 5.76
N LEU A 206 4.77 14.30 6.87
CA LEU A 206 5.83 13.28 6.94
C LEU A 206 5.26 11.87 6.76
N LEU A 207 4.11 11.56 7.38
CA LEU A 207 3.41 10.30 7.16
C LEU A 207 2.91 10.15 5.72
N PHE A 208 2.46 11.24 5.09
CA PHE A 208 2.09 11.25 3.67
C PHE A 208 3.28 10.89 2.78
N PHE A 209 4.43 11.55 2.94
CA PHE A 209 5.63 11.24 2.16
C PHE A 209 6.16 9.84 2.44
N ALA A 210 6.10 9.39 3.69
CA ALA A 210 6.46 8.02 4.04
C ALA A 210 5.54 6.99 3.35
N ALA A 211 4.23 7.25 3.34
CA ALA A 211 3.27 6.43 2.63
C ALA A 211 3.54 6.42 1.12
N ALA A 212 3.78 7.59 0.52
CA ALA A 212 4.09 7.71 -0.91
C ALA A 212 5.36 6.94 -1.29
N LEU A 213 6.42 7.06 -0.49
CA LEU A 213 7.68 6.34 -0.72
C LEU A 213 7.48 4.82 -0.58
N SER A 214 6.83 4.37 0.48
CA SER A 214 6.58 2.94 0.70
C SER A 214 5.67 2.34 -0.37
N VAL A 215 4.59 3.03 -0.73
CA VAL A 215 3.71 2.61 -1.83
C VAL A 215 4.50 2.57 -3.14
N GLY A 216 5.30 3.58 -3.44
CA GLY A 216 6.18 3.61 -4.61
C GLY A 216 7.11 2.40 -4.67
N ARG A 217 7.76 2.06 -3.54
CA ARG A 217 8.61 0.87 -3.45
C ARG A 217 7.83 -0.41 -3.67
N VAL A 218 6.71 -0.60 -2.98
CA VAL A 218 5.87 -1.80 -3.12
C VAL A 218 5.32 -1.92 -4.55
N VAL A 219 4.92 -0.82 -5.19
CA VAL A 219 4.47 -0.84 -6.59
C VAL A 219 5.63 -1.19 -7.53
N SER A 220 6.82 -0.62 -7.32
CA SER A 220 7.99 -0.90 -8.15
C SER A 220 8.54 -2.33 -8.01
N GLU A 221 8.48 -2.89 -6.79
CA GLU A 221 9.05 -4.20 -6.47
C GLU A 221 8.02 -5.32 -6.67
N ALA A 222 6.75 -5.07 -6.32
CA ALA A 222 5.70 -6.07 -6.29
C ALA A 222 4.57 -5.87 -7.33
N GLY A 223 4.56 -4.76 -8.08
CA GLY A 223 3.54 -4.51 -9.11
C GLY A 223 2.12 -4.42 -8.55
N ALA A 224 1.98 -4.19 -7.24
CA ALA A 224 0.71 -4.26 -6.54
C ALA A 224 -0.17 -3.05 -6.88
N ALA A 225 -1.28 -3.28 -7.58
CA ALA A 225 -2.22 -2.22 -8.00
C ALA A 225 -3.08 -1.65 -6.83
N ARG A 226 -3.16 -2.35 -5.69
CA ARG A 226 -3.87 -1.87 -4.49
C ARG A 226 -2.99 -2.02 -3.26
N THR A 227 -2.41 -0.90 -2.83
CA THR A 227 -1.78 -0.73 -1.53
C THR A 227 -2.52 0.37 -0.78
N TYR A 228 -2.82 0.13 0.49
CA TYR A 228 -3.50 1.11 1.34
C TYR A 228 -2.44 1.86 2.14
N GLY A 229 -2.53 3.19 2.11
CA GLY A 229 -1.72 4.03 2.98
C GLY A 229 -2.08 3.81 4.46
N PRO A 230 -1.18 4.18 5.39
CA PRO A 230 -1.52 4.20 6.80
C PRO A 230 -2.69 5.19 6.98
N GLY A 231 -3.70 4.83 7.75
CA GLY A 231 -4.77 5.76 8.12
C GLY A 231 -4.19 6.88 9.00
N ALA A 232 -3.55 7.88 8.40
CA ALA A 232 -2.70 8.83 9.11
C ALA A 232 -3.48 9.69 10.09
N VAL A 233 -4.69 10.09 9.74
CA VAL A 233 -5.60 10.77 10.67
C VAL A 233 -5.92 9.86 11.86
N SER A 234 -6.19 8.58 11.61
CA SER A 234 -6.46 7.59 12.66
C SER A 234 -5.25 7.36 13.57
N LEU A 235 -4.03 7.33 13.01
CA LEU A 235 -2.78 7.19 13.77
C LEU A 235 -2.46 8.42 14.59
N LEU A 236 -2.56 9.61 13.99
CA LEU A 236 -2.32 10.86 14.71
C LEU A 236 -3.34 11.01 15.84
N THR A 237 -4.61 10.77 15.57
CA THR A 237 -5.66 10.80 16.60
C THR A 237 -5.43 9.76 17.70
N ALA A 238 -4.86 8.59 17.37
CA ALA A 238 -4.50 7.57 18.35
C ALA A 238 -3.31 7.99 19.23
N ILE A 239 -2.30 8.63 18.64
CA ILE A 239 -1.09 9.06 19.34
C ILE A 239 -1.36 10.28 20.22
N THR A 240 -2.08 11.28 19.69
CA THR A 240 -2.38 12.52 20.41
C THR A 240 -3.53 12.35 21.40
N GLY A 241 -4.38 11.35 21.19
CA GLY A 241 -5.65 11.21 21.90
C GLY A 241 -6.73 12.12 21.33
N THR A 242 -7.98 11.68 21.44
CA THR A 242 -9.16 12.43 20.99
C THR A 242 -9.49 13.60 21.91
N GLU A 243 -9.08 13.57 23.17
CA GLU A 243 -9.36 14.61 24.15
C GLU A 243 -8.43 15.83 24.02
N ALA A 244 -7.18 15.61 23.61
CA ALA A 244 -6.20 16.69 23.41
C ALA A 244 -6.44 17.49 22.11
N LEU A 245 -7.25 16.95 21.19
CA LEU A 245 -7.55 17.59 19.91
C LEU A 245 -8.83 18.43 20.02
N SER A 246 -8.71 19.74 19.78
CA SER A 246 -9.86 20.63 19.59
C SER A 246 -10.71 20.18 18.40
N LEU A 247 -11.97 20.61 18.38
CA LEU A 247 -12.90 20.30 17.28
C LEU A 247 -12.37 20.79 15.92
N ASP A 248 -11.82 22.01 15.90
CA ASP A 248 -11.23 22.60 14.68
C ASP A 248 -10.05 21.78 14.16
N ASN A 249 -9.19 21.27 15.05
CA ASN A 249 -8.08 20.40 14.65
C ASN A 249 -8.57 19.07 14.08
N LYS A 250 -9.65 18.49 14.61
CA LYS A 250 -10.26 17.26 14.07
C LYS A 250 -10.85 17.49 12.69
N ILE A 251 -11.54 18.61 12.49
CA ILE A 251 -12.12 19.00 11.21
C ILE A 251 -10.99 19.20 10.18
N ASN A 252 -9.95 19.95 10.55
CA ASN A 252 -8.79 20.18 9.68
C ASN A 252 -8.07 18.88 9.31
N LEU A 253 -7.85 17.97 10.26
CA LEU A 253 -7.28 16.65 9.97
C LEU A 253 -8.16 15.84 9.01
N ALA A 254 -9.49 15.88 9.16
CA ALA A 254 -10.42 15.18 8.27
C ALA A 254 -10.35 15.72 6.83
N TYR A 255 -10.24 17.04 6.63
CA TYR A 255 -10.07 17.64 5.30
C TYR A 255 -8.77 17.20 4.61
N HIS A 256 -7.71 16.97 5.39
CA HIS A 256 -6.42 16.53 4.85
C HIS A 256 -6.32 15.00 4.68
N ASN A 257 -7.42 14.25 4.84
CA ASN A 257 -7.46 12.80 4.68
C ASN A 257 -7.63 12.33 3.22
N TRP A 258 -7.56 13.25 2.24
CA TRP A 258 -7.77 12.99 0.81
C TRP A 258 -6.82 11.93 0.22
N TRP A 259 -5.63 11.77 0.79
CA TRP A 259 -4.62 10.79 0.35
C TRP A 259 -4.75 9.44 1.06
N ALA A 260 -5.48 9.38 2.17
CA ALA A 260 -5.80 8.14 2.84
C ALA A 260 -7.02 7.51 2.15
N CYS A 261 -6.88 7.22 0.84
CA CYS A 261 -7.91 6.60 0.03
C CYS A 261 -8.25 5.19 0.53
N ARG A 262 -9.10 5.12 1.57
CA ARG A 262 -10.10 4.07 1.67
C ARG A 262 -11.12 4.39 0.59
N TYR A 263 -11.01 3.75 -0.57
CA TYR A 263 -12.18 3.57 -1.41
C TYR A 263 -13.17 2.77 -0.56
N ARG A 264 -14.23 3.46 -0.14
CA ARG A 264 -15.35 2.87 0.57
C ARG A 264 -16.08 2.01 -0.45
N ASP A 265 -15.63 0.77 -0.62
CA ASP A 265 -16.41 -0.24 -1.31
C ASP A 265 -17.68 -0.43 -0.45
N ASN A 266 -18.81 0.01 -0.99
CA ASN A 266 -20.15 -0.24 -0.44
C ASN A 266 -20.40 -1.75 -0.29
#